data_AF-A0A1F6I367-F1
#
_entry.id   AF-A0A1F6I367-F1
#
_cell.length_a   1.000
_cell.length_b   1.000
_cell.length_c   1.000
_cell.angle_alpha   90.00
_cell.angle_beta   90.00
_cell.angle_gamma   90.00
#
_symmetry.space_group_name_H-M   'P 1'
#
loop_
_entity.id
_entity.type
_entity.pdbx_description
1 polymer ?
#
loop_
_entity_poly.entity_id
_entity_poly.type
_entity_poly.pdbx_seq_one_letter_code
_entity_poly.pdbx_strand_id
1 'polypeptide(L)' 'MVVVKKMPGDSDDALIRKFSRKVLQEGIIPEAKRREFHLKPSLARKQKREDARRAKKMAW' A
#
# COMPACT_ATOMS: atom_id res chain seq x y z
N MET A 1 5.60 6.11 -7.00
CA MET A 1 6.37 7.16 -6.28
C MET A 1 5.37 8.21 -5.81
N VAL A 2 5.30 8.49 -4.50
CA VAL A 2 4.31 9.41 -3.91
C VAL A 2 4.96 10.75 -3.60
N VAL A 3 4.37 11.83 -4.12
CA VAL A 3 4.77 13.20 -3.78
C VAL A 3 3.58 13.93 -3.16
N VAL A 4 3.82 14.57 -2.02
CA VAL A 4 2.86 15.46 -1.34
C VAL A 4 3.55 16.80 -1.10
N LYS A 5 2.94 17.87 -1.62
CA LYS A 5 3.42 19.24 -1.42
C LYS A 5 2.55 19.92 -0.35
N LYS A 6 3.20 20.67 0.54
CA LYS A 6 2.51 21.47 1.58
C LYS A 6 1.77 22.63 0.92
N MET A 7 0.49 22.82 1.29
CA MET A 7 -0.28 23.99 0.89
C MET A 7 -0.16 25.09 1.96
N PRO A 8 -0.28 26.37 1.57
CA PRO A 8 -0.36 27.46 2.55
C PRO A 8 -1.59 27.28 3.44
N GLY A 9 -1.38 27.16 4.75
CA GLY A 9 -2.43 26.89 5.74
C GLY A 9 -2.55 25.43 6.22
N ASP A 10 -1.83 24.47 5.62
CA ASP A 10 -1.76 23.11 6.15
C ASP A 10 -0.82 23.05 7.37
N SER A 11 -1.24 22.35 8.42
CA SER A 11 -0.36 21.92 9.51
C SER A 11 0.54 20.77 9.09
N ASP A 12 1.68 20.60 9.76
CA ASP A 12 2.64 19.54 9.43
C ASP A 12 2.03 18.13 9.64
N ASP A 13 1.19 17.96 10.66
CA ASP A 13 0.45 16.72 10.89
C ASP A 13 -0.52 16.38 9.75
N ALA A 14 -1.18 17.40 9.18
CA ALA A 14 -2.07 17.20 8.04
C ALA A 14 -1.28 16.72 6.81
N LEU A 15 -0.07 17.23 6.62
CA LEU A 15 0.83 16.80 5.55
C LEU A 15 1.24 15.34 5.72
N ILE A 16 1.67 14.94 6.93
CA ILE A 16 2.05 13.56 7.26
C ILE A 16 0.87 12.61 7.03
N ARG A 17 -0.33 12.98 7.50
CA ARG A 17 -1.55 12.16 7.27
C ARG A 17 -1.87 12.01 5.79
N LYS A 18 -1.77 13.08 4.99
CA LYS A 18 -1.97 13.02 3.53
C LYS A 18 -0.96 12.10 2.86
N PHE A 19 0.31 12.17 3.27
CA PHE A 19 1.36 11.27 2.78
C PHE A 19 1.08 9.81 3.14
N SER A 20 0.82 9.50 4.41
CA SER A 20 0.51 8.14 4.86
C SER A 20 -0.68 7.55 4.10
N ARG A 21 -1.76 8.33 3.90
CA ARG A 21 -2.92 7.88 3.09
C ARG A 21 -2.53 7.58 1.64
N LYS A 22 -1.76 8.45 0.99
CA LYS A 22 -1.30 8.19 -0.40
C LYS A 22 -0.41 6.95 -0.48
N VAL A 23 0.49 6.74 0.48
CA VAL A 23 1.36 5.54 0.54
C VAL A 23 0.55 4.26 0.68
N LEU A 24 -0.48 4.28 1.53
CA LEU A 24 -1.40 3.15 1.70
C LEU A 24 -2.24 2.90 0.44
N GLN A 25 -2.78 3.95 -0.18
CA GLN A 25 -3.59 3.85 -1.40
C GLN A 25 -2.80 3.32 -2.59
N GLU A 26 -1.55 3.76 -2.76
CA GLU A 26 -0.64 3.26 -3.80
C GLU A 26 -0.12 1.84 -3.52
N GLY A 27 -0.36 1.29 -2.32
CA GLY A 27 0.06 -0.07 -1.99
C GLY A 27 1.58 -0.28 -1.98
N ILE A 28 2.36 0.77 -1.74
CA ILE A 28 3.83 0.70 -1.78
C ILE A 28 4.38 -0.27 -0.72
N ILE A 29 3.82 -0.25 0.48
CA ILE A 29 4.24 -1.13 1.59
C ILE A 29 4.00 -2.62 1.26
N PRO A 30 2.79 -3.07 0.85
CA PRO A 30 2.58 -4.46 0.50
C PRO A 30 3.39 -4.88 -0.73
N GLU A 31 3.64 -3.97 -1.68
CA GLU A 31 4.51 -4.27 -2.81
C GLU A 31 5.97 -4.47 -2.40
N ALA A 32 6.49 -3.62 -1.51
CA ALA A 32 7.84 -3.76 -0.97
C ALA A 32 8.00 -5.12 -0.26
N LYS A 33 7.05 -5.50 0.62
CA LYS A 33 7.04 -6.82 1.28
C LYS A 33 6.99 -7.98 0.30
N ARG A 34 6.24 -7.85 -0.80
CA ARG A 34 6.17 -8.90 -1.84
C ARG A 34 7.50 -9.09 -2.58
N ARG A 35 8.29 -8.01 -2.71
CA ARG A 35 9.56 -7.99 -3.44
C ARG A 35 10.78 -8.22 -2.55
N GLU A 36 10.60 -8.26 -1.23
CA GLU A 36 11.66 -8.44 -0.25
C GLU A 36 12.44 -9.75 -0.46
N PHE A 37 11.75 -10.82 -0.84
CA PHE A 37 12.35 -12.11 -1.17
C PHE A 37 11.87 -12.61 -2.53
N HIS A 38 12.75 -13.31 -3.26
CA HIS A 38 12.37 -13.96 -4.50
C HIS A 38 11.42 -15.14 -4.22
N LEU A 39 10.20 -15.04 -4.75
CA LEU A 39 9.20 -16.09 -4.70
C LEU A 39 9.06 -16.75 -6.08
N LYS A 40 8.97 -18.08 -6.11
CA LYS A 40 8.62 -18.81 -7.34
C LYS A 40 7.31 -18.24 -7.92
N PRO A 41 7.17 -18.13 -9.25
CA PRO A 41 5.99 -17.53 -9.90
C PRO A 41 4.66 -18.19 -9.50
N SER A 42 4.66 -19.48 -9.17
CA SER A 42 3.48 -20.20 -8.67
C SER A 42 3.05 -19.71 -7.27
N LEU A 43 4.00 -19.55 -6.35
CA LEU A 43 3.75 -19.08 -4.99
C LEU A 43 3.31 -17.62 -4.98
N ALA A 44 3.92 -16.76 -5.81
CA ALA A 44 3.51 -15.37 -5.96
C ALA A 44 2.05 -15.24 -6.45
N ARG A 45 1.64 -16.07 -7.42
CA ARG A 45 0.24 -16.13 -7.89
C ARG A 45 -0.72 -16.63 -6.81
N LYS A 46 -0.31 -17.64 -6.03
CA LYS A 46 -1.11 -18.15 -4.90
C LYS A 46 -1.31 -17.08 -3.82
N GLN A 47 -0.24 -16.41 -3.41
CA GLN A 47 -0.28 -15.33 -2.42
C GLN A 47 -1.21 -14.19 -2.85
N LYS A 48 -1.09 -13.72 -4.11
CA LYS A 48 -1.95 -12.66 -4.66
C LYS A 48 -3.45 -13.03 -4.61
N ARG A 49 -3.80 -14.29 -4.89
CA ARG A 49 -5.21 -14.75 -4.83
C ARG A 49 -5.72 -14.80 -3.40
N GLU A 50 -4.90 -15.27 -2.47
CA GLU A 50 -5.25 -15.32 -1.04
C GLU A 50 -5.48 -13.92 -0.47
N ASP A 51 -4.61 -12.96 -0.77
CA ASP A 51 -4.76 -11.58 -0.31
C ASP A 51 -6.03 -10.93 -0.87
N ALA A 52 -6.33 -11.14 -2.16
CA ALA A 52 -7.58 -10.67 -2.77
C ALA A 52 -8.82 -11.33 -2.13
N ARG A 53 -8.74 -12.62 -1.78
CA ARG A 53 -9.82 -13.35 -1.10
C ARG A 53 -10.05 -12.81 0.31
N ARG A 54 -8.98 -12.55 1.07
CA ARG A 54 -9.08 -11.95 2.41
C ARG A 54 -9.69 -10.55 2.35
N ALA A 55 -9.25 -9.72 1.39
CA ALA A 55 -9.81 -8.38 1.20
C ALA A 55 -11.32 -8.42 0.91
N LYS A 56 -11.78 -9.33 0.04
CA LYS A 56 -13.21 -9.53 -0.23
C LYS A 56 -14.00 -9.98 1.00
N LYS A 57 -13.45 -10.88 1.82
CA LYS A 57 -14.09 -11.34 3.07
C LYS A 57 -14.24 -10.23 4.11
N MET A 58 -13.31 -9.28 4.15
CA MET A 58 -13.36 -8.15 5.09
C MET A 58 -14.27 -7.00 4.61
N ALA A 59 -14.68 -7.02 3.33
CA ALA A 59 -15.54 -6.00 2.73
C ALA A 59 -17.03 -6.36 2.76
N TRP A 60 -17.38 -7.54 3.30
CA TRP A 60 -18.74 -8.00 3.56
C TRP A 60 -18.95 -8.07 5.06
#